data_AF-A0A7L1TUK8-F1
#
_entry.id   AF-A0A7L1TUK8-F1
#
_cell.length_a   1.000
_cell.length_b   1.000
_cell.length_c   1.000
_cell.angle_alpha   90.00
_cell.angle_beta   90.00
_cell.angle_gamma   90.00
#
_symmetry.space_group_name_H-M   'P 1'
#
loop_
_entity.id
_entity.type
_entity.pdbx_description
1 polymer ?
#
loop_
_entity_poly.entity_id
_entity_poly.type
_entity_poly.pdbx_seq_one_letter_code
_entity_poly.pdbx_strand_id
1 'polypeptide(L)'
;APDYDKSQWINEKEKLGLDFPNLPYFIDGSTKLTQSNAILRYIARKHNLCEWGWNCLGVGLGNQIMDFRMSLVMICYNPDFEKLKPGYLEQLPGKLKLFSNFLGDRKWFAGEKVLPGLPRGLRGLGRGLVLTVSPQCPQLTFVDFLMFDVLDQNRIFEPKCLEPFKNLKDFMDRFGALEKVAAYMKSSRFQKMPINNKMAKWGNK
;
A
#
# COMPACT_ATOMS: atom_id res chain seq x y z
N ALA A 1 -15.10 26.68 -13.40
CA ALA A 1 -14.33 25.56 -12.82
C ALA A 1 -12.98 26.12 -12.37
N PRO A 2 -12.29 25.59 -11.35
CA PRO A 2 -10.93 26.04 -11.05
C PRO A 2 -10.04 25.85 -12.28
N ASP A 3 -9.04 26.71 -12.47
CA ASP A 3 -8.24 26.74 -13.70
C ASP A 3 -7.34 25.50 -13.88
N TYR A 4 -7.34 24.58 -12.90
CA TYR A 4 -6.54 23.35 -12.85
C TYR A 4 -5.08 23.59 -13.27
N ASP A 5 -4.53 24.76 -12.94
CA ASP A 5 -3.18 25.13 -13.34
C ASP A 5 -2.16 24.12 -12.80
N LYS A 6 -1.32 23.62 -13.72
CA LYS A 6 -0.27 22.63 -13.46
C LYS A 6 1.12 23.22 -13.69
N SER A 7 1.22 24.52 -13.96
CA SER A 7 2.46 25.22 -14.30
C SER A 7 3.57 24.93 -13.30
N GLN A 8 3.25 24.89 -11.99
CA GLN A 8 4.20 24.56 -10.92
C GLN A 8 4.95 23.23 -11.15
N TRP A 9 4.26 22.21 -11.65
CA TRP A 9 4.87 20.93 -11.98
C TRP A 9 5.48 20.93 -13.39
N ILE A 10 4.72 21.38 -14.39
CA ILE A 10 5.14 21.32 -15.79
C ILE A 10 6.42 22.11 -16.05
N ASN A 11 6.60 23.25 -15.39
CA ASN A 11 7.78 24.08 -15.54
C ASN A 11 9.07 23.44 -14.97
N GLU A 12 8.95 22.50 -14.05
CA GLU A 12 10.09 21.86 -13.37
C GLU A 12 10.30 20.40 -13.80
N LYS A 13 9.28 19.76 -14.36
CA LYS A 13 9.25 18.32 -14.70
C LYS A 13 10.52 17.80 -15.36
N GLU A 14 10.98 18.46 -16.43
CA GLU A 14 12.13 18.02 -17.23
C GLU A 14 13.49 18.46 -16.63
N LYS A 15 13.48 19.33 -15.61
CA LYS A 15 14.71 19.89 -14.99
C LYS A 15 15.24 19.03 -13.83
N LEU A 16 14.43 18.11 -13.33
CA LEU A 16 14.77 17.28 -12.16
C LEU A 16 15.74 16.14 -12.50
N GLY A 17 15.95 15.84 -13.79
CA GLY A 17 16.78 14.73 -14.26
C GLY A 17 16.22 13.37 -13.81
N LEU A 18 14.90 13.20 -13.90
CA LEU A 18 14.21 11.93 -13.70
C LEU A 18 14.22 11.16 -15.04
N ASP A 19 14.51 9.86 -15.03
CA ASP A 19 14.50 9.04 -16.27
C ASP A 19 13.10 8.99 -16.91
N PHE A 20 12.07 8.88 -16.08
CA PHE A 20 10.67 8.89 -16.49
C PHE A 20 9.90 9.92 -15.63
N PRO A 21 9.91 11.21 -15.99
CA PRO A 21 9.36 12.27 -15.15
C PRO A 21 7.86 12.08 -14.86
N ASN A 22 7.53 11.87 -13.58
CA ASN A 22 6.17 11.59 -13.12
C ASN A 22 6.01 11.97 -11.64
N LEU A 23 4.76 12.02 -11.17
CA LEU A 23 4.43 12.15 -9.75
C LEU A 23 3.81 10.83 -9.22
N PRO A 24 4.18 10.37 -8.01
CA PRO A 24 5.22 10.94 -7.16
C PRO A 24 6.63 10.64 -7.69
N TYR A 25 7.59 11.49 -7.27
CA TYR A 25 9.03 11.24 -7.41
C TYR A 25 9.70 11.26 -6.03
N PHE A 26 10.89 10.67 -5.95
CA PHE A 26 11.73 10.64 -4.74
C PHE A 26 13.19 10.84 -5.11
N ILE A 27 13.89 11.71 -4.38
CA ILE A 27 15.31 12.03 -4.60
C ILE A 27 16.06 11.79 -3.29
N ASP A 28 17.05 10.91 -3.32
CA ASP A 28 17.95 10.57 -2.20
C ASP A 28 19.40 10.55 -2.71
N GLY A 29 20.09 11.67 -2.53
CA GLY A 29 21.42 11.89 -3.10
C GLY A 29 21.41 11.83 -4.64
N SER A 30 22.20 10.94 -5.21
CA SER A 30 22.23 10.68 -6.66
C SER A 30 21.07 9.79 -7.14
N THR A 31 20.35 9.14 -6.24
CA THR A 31 19.22 8.26 -6.60
C THR A 31 17.98 9.10 -6.85
N LYS A 32 17.40 8.96 -8.04
CA LYS A 32 16.17 9.65 -8.45
C LYS A 32 15.17 8.63 -8.98
N LEU A 33 14.00 8.55 -8.37
CA LEU A 33 13.00 7.52 -8.65
C LEU A 33 11.64 8.15 -8.93
N THR A 34 10.92 7.54 -9.86
CA THR A 34 9.46 7.71 -10.02
C THR A 34 8.78 6.36 -9.82
N GLN A 35 7.44 6.31 -9.92
CA GLN A 35 6.59 5.16 -9.58
C GLN A 35 6.50 4.91 -8.07
N SER A 36 5.30 5.07 -7.51
CA SER A 36 5.02 4.91 -6.07
C SER A 36 5.52 3.59 -5.50
N ASN A 37 5.27 2.47 -6.19
CA ASN A 37 5.72 1.15 -5.76
C ASN A 37 7.24 0.99 -5.80
N ALA A 38 7.94 1.62 -6.76
CA ALA A 38 9.40 1.58 -6.83
C ALA A 38 10.02 2.40 -5.69
N ILE A 39 9.46 3.57 -5.39
CA ILE A 39 9.85 4.43 -4.26
C ILE A 39 9.67 3.68 -2.94
N LEU A 40 8.50 3.09 -2.70
CA LEU A 40 8.22 2.33 -1.47
C LEU A 40 9.17 1.14 -1.30
N ARG A 41 9.42 0.39 -2.38
CA ARG A 41 10.39 -0.72 -2.38
C ARG A 41 11.81 -0.24 -2.10
N TYR A 42 12.22 0.92 -2.62
CA TYR A 42 13.54 1.50 -2.34
C TYR A 42 13.71 1.81 -0.85
N ILE A 43 12.75 2.54 -0.27
CA ILE A 43 12.76 2.89 1.16
C ILE A 43 12.77 1.62 2.01
N ALA A 44 11.92 0.64 1.68
CA ALA A 44 11.83 -0.59 2.43
C ALA A 44 13.12 -1.42 2.41
N ARG A 45 13.87 -1.43 1.29
CA ARG A 45 15.21 -2.05 1.25
C ARG A 45 16.20 -1.36 2.16
N LYS A 46 16.22 -0.02 2.19
CA LYS A 46 17.11 0.77 3.06
C LYS A 46 16.87 0.52 4.54
N HIS A 47 15.68 0.04 4.91
CA HIS A 47 15.25 -0.20 6.29
C HIS A 47 14.92 -1.67 6.61
N ASN A 48 15.32 -2.63 5.76
CA ASN A 48 15.07 -4.07 5.96
C ASN A 48 13.59 -4.47 6.11
N LEU A 49 12.66 -3.73 5.51
CA LEU A 49 11.21 -3.99 5.53
C LEU A 49 10.75 -4.81 4.30
N CYS A 50 11.63 -5.67 3.77
CA CYS A 50 11.56 -6.06 2.36
C CYS A 50 11.78 -7.53 2.03
N GLU A 51 12.33 -8.39 2.89
CA GLU A 51 12.74 -9.75 2.47
C GLU A 51 11.62 -10.55 1.79
N TRP A 52 10.37 -10.42 2.28
CA TRP A 52 9.21 -11.10 1.69
C TRP A 52 8.59 -10.37 0.49
N GLY A 53 8.67 -9.04 0.42
CA GLY A 53 8.04 -8.25 -0.66
C GLY A 53 8.65 -8.44 -2.06
N TRP A 54 9.72 -9.24 -2.15
CA TRP A 54 10.39 -9.64 -3.39
C TRP A 54 10.04 -11.04 -3.86
N ASN A 55 9.45 -11.88 -3.01
CA ASN A 55 8.95 -13.16 -3.49
C ASN A 55 7.70 -12.93 -4.36
N CYS A 56 7.35 -13.94 -5.17
CA CYS A 56 6.22 -13.85 -6.08
C CYS A 56 4.91 -13.52 -5.34
N LEU A 57 4.77 -13.95 -4.08
CA LEU A 57 3.58 -13.72 -3.26
C LEU A 57 3.45 -12.25 -2.84
N GLY A 58 4.54 -11.60 -2.42
CA GLY A 58 4.55 -10.19 -2.05
C GLY A 58 4.42 -9.26 -3.26
N VAL A 59 5.03 -9.63 -4.39
CA VAL A 59 4.83 -8.92 -5.66
C VAL A 59 3.38 -9.03 -6.11
N GLY A 60 2.82 -10.25 -6.10
CA GLY A 60 1.42 -10.51 -6.46
C GLY A 60 0.44 -9.73 -5.58
N LEU A 61 0.63 -9.76 -4.25
CA LEU A 61 -0.20 -8.98 -3.34
C LEU A 61 -0.10 -7.48 -3.59
N GLY A 62 1.11 -6.96 -3.81
CA GLY A 62 1.32 -5.55 -4.15
C GLY A 62 0.52 -5.14 -5.39
N ASN A 63 0.52 -5.96 -6.44
CA ASN A 63 -0.26 -5.72 -7.65
C ASN A 63 -1.77 -5.80 -7.39
N GLN A 64 -2.23 -6.80 -6.62
CA GLN A 64 -3.64 -6.93 -6.24
C GLN A 64 -4.15 -5.70 -5.45
N ILE A 65 -3.32 -5.13 -4.58
CA ILE A 65 -3.63 -3.89 -3.85
C ILE A 65 -3.76 -2.70 -4.83
N MET A 66 -2.89 -2.64 -5.84
CA MET A 66 -2.96 -1.59 -6.85
C MET A 66 -4.22 -1.71 -7.71
N ASP A 67 -4.60 -2.91 -8.12
CA ASP A 67 -5.86 -3.14 -8.85
C ASP A 67 -7.07 -2.72 -8.00
N PHE A 68 -7.04 -3.03 -6.71
CA PHE A 68 -8.09 -2.60 -5.80
C PHE A 68 -8.16 -1.07 -5.66
N ARG A 69 -7.02 -0.40 -5.48
CA ARG A 69 -6.92 1.07 -5.50
C ARG A 69 -7.49 1.64 -6.80
N MET A 70 -7.04 1.12 -7.94
CA MET A 70 -7.48 1.60 -9.25
C MET A 70 -8.97 1.42 -9.45
N SER A 71 -9.57 0.36 -8.91
CA SER A 71 -11.03 0.17 -8.99
C SER A 71 -11.83 1.28 -8.31
N LEU A 72 -11.34 1.85 -7.20
CA LEU A 72 -11.96 3.01 -6.55
C LEU A 72 -11.67 4.30 -7.35
N VAL A 73 -10.41 4.50 -7.76
CA VAL A 73 -10.00 5.67 -8.55
C VAL A 73 -10.83 5.79 -9.83
N MET A 74 -11.04 4.69 -10.56
CA MET A 74 -11.79 4.68 -11.81
C MET A 74 -13.22 5.20 -11.64
N ILE A 75 -13.91 4.86 -10.54
CA ILE A 75 -15.25 5.41 -10.29
C ILE A 75 -15.17 6.87 -9.83
N CYS A 76 -14.21 7.22 -8.98
CA CYS A 76 -14.09 8.57 -8.42
C CYS A 76 -13.82 9.64 -9.48
N TYR A 77 -13.18 9.29 -10.61
CA TYR A 77 -12.94 10.22 -11.72
C TYR A 77 -13.99 10.14 -12.83
N ASN A 78 -14.91 9.18 -12.78
CA ASN A 78 -15.92 9.01 -13.82
C ASN A 78 -17.00 10.12 -13.73
N PRO A 79 -17.39 10.76 -14.84
CA PRO A 79 -18.50 11.72 -14.86
C PRO A 79 -19.82 11.17 -14.32
N ASP A 80 -20.09 9.87 -14.50
CA ASP A 80 -21.27 9.14 -14.02
C ASP A 80 -21.07 8.52 -12.62
N PHE A 81 -20.18 9.08 -11.79
CA PHE A 81 -19.86 8.57 -10.44
C PHE A 81 -21.08 8.11 -9.64
N GLU A 82 -22.13 8.94 -9.55
CA GLU A 82 -23.33 8.61 -8.75
C GLU A 82 -24.07 7.37 -9.27
N LYS A 83 -24.03 7.09 -10.57
CA LYS A 83 -24.64 5.90 -11.17
C LYS A 83 -23.79 4.65 -10.94
N LEU A 84 -22.47 4.80 -10.92
CA LEU A 84 -21.51 3.68 -10.79
C LEU A 84 -21.26 3.28 -9.33
N LYS A 85 -21.39 4.23 -8.40
CA LYS A 85 -21.14 4.02 -6.97
C LYS A 85 -21.91 2.81 -6.39
N PRO A 86 -23.22 2.62 -6.64
CA PRO A 86 -23.94 1.46 -6.13
C PRO A 86 -23.31 0.12 -6.54
N GLY A 87 -22.91 -0.03 -7.81
CA GLY A 87 -22.27 -1.26 -8.30
C GLY A 87 -20.89 -1.50 -7.68
N TYR A 88 -20.13 -0.44 -7.38
CA TYR A 88 -18.90 -0.58 -6.62
C TYR A 88 -19.14 -1.08 -5.20
N LEU A 89 -20.13 -0.49 -4.50
CA LEU A 89 -20.49 -0.86 -3.13
C LEU A 89 -21.00 -2.30 -3.03
N GLU A 90 -21.72 -2.79 -4.04
CA GLU A 90 -22.17 -4.18 -4.12
C GLU A 90 -20.98 -5.17 -4.19
N GLN A 91 -19.93 -4.83 -4.96
CA GLN A 91 -18.75 -5.69 -5.13
C GLN A 91 -17.74 -5.58 -3.98
N LEU A 92 -17.76 -4.47 -3.24
CA LEU A 92 -16.76 -4.13 -2.23
C LEU A 92 -16.62 -5.21 -1.14
N PRO A 93 -17.70 -5.75 -0.52
CA PRO A 93 -17.58 -6.84 0.45
C PRO A 93 -16.88 -8.08 -0.11
N GLY A 94 -17.14 -8.43 -1.36
CA GLY A 94 -16.49 -9.57 -2.02
C GLY A 94 -14.98 -9.38 -2.13
N LYS A 95 -14.52 -8.19 -2.54
CA LYS A 95 -13.09 -7.85 -2.63
C LYS A 95 -12.43 -7.83 -1.25
N LEU A 96 -13.08 -7.22 -0.26
CA LEU A 96 -12.56 -7.17 1.12
C LEU A 96 -12.48 -8.57 1.75
N LYS A 97 -13.43 -9.47 1.43
CA LYS A 97 -13.39 -10.86 1.87
C LYS A 97 -12.15 -11.59 1.35
N LEU A 98 -11.69 -11.32 0.11
CA LEU A 98 -10.46 -11.91 -0.42
C LEU A 98 -9.23 -11.47 0.39
N PHE A 99 -9.13 -10.18 0.74
CA PHE A 99 -8.03 -9.69 1.58
C PHE A 99 -8.12 -10.18 3.03
N SER A 100 -9.33 -10.26 3.58
CA SER A 100 -9.57 -10.87 4.89
C SER A 100 -9.11 -12.32 4.93
N ASN A 101 -9.53 -13.13 3.96
CA ASN A 101 -9.12 -14.53 3.84
C ASN A 101 -7.61 -14.66 3.66
N PHE A 102 -7.02 -13.77 2.84
CA PHE A 102 -5.57 -13.75 2.65
C PHE A 102 -4.87 -13.47 3.98
N LEU A 103 -5.24 -12.40 4.69
CA LEU A 103 -4.64 -12.06 5.98
C LEU A 103 -4.75 -13.24 6.96
N GLY A 104 -5.93 -13.87 7.04
CA GLY A 104 -6.22 -14.96 7.97
C GLY A 104 -5.98 -14.51 9.41
N ASP A 105 -5.24 -15.31 10.17
CA ASP A 105 -4.87 -15.04 11.56
C ASP A 105 -3.53 -14.29 11.70
N ARG A 106 -2.91 -13.90 10.57
CA ARG A 106 -1.60 -13.24 10.58
C ARG A 106 -1.73 -11.80 11.09
N LYS A 107 -0.69 -11.34 11.80
CA LYS A 107 -0.60 -9.96 12.30
C LYS A 107 -0.48 -8.93 11.16
N TRP A 108 0.25 -9.30 10.11
CA TRP A 108 0.59 -8.47 8.94
C TRP A 108 0.41 -9.29 7.67
N PHE A 109 0.19 -8.63 6.54
CA PHE A 109 -0.06 -9.28 5.25
C PHE A 109 1.14 -10.06 4.72
N ALA A 110 2.36 -9.62 5.05
CA ALA A 110 3.57 -10.38 4.75
C ALA A 110 3.72 -11.63 5.62
N GLY A 111 3.18 -11.63 6.84
CA GLY A 111 3.17 -12.78 7.75
C GLY A 111 4.53 -13.24 8.27
N GLU A 112 4.54 -14.36 8.99
CA GLU A 112 5.76 -15.10 9.28
C GLU A 112 6.21 -15.90 8.05
N LYS A 113 7.52 -16.08 7.94
CA LYS A 113 8.18 -16.94 6.96
C LYS A 113 7.68 -18.39 7.12
N VAL A 114 6.62 -18.78 6.41
CA VAL A 114 6.39 -20.19 6.11
C VAL A 114 7.26 -20.50 4.90
N LEU A 115 8.49 -20.98 5.13
CA LEU A 115 9.17 -21.73 4.08
C LEU A 115 8.29 -22.97 3.83
N PRO A 116 7.67 -23.13 2.64
CA PRO A 116 7.12 -24.42 2.27
C PRO A 116 8.26 -25.41 2.38
N GLY A 117 8.05 -26.49 3.15
CA GLY A 117 9.11 -27.35 3.63
C GLY A 117 10.18 -27.66 2.59
N LEU A 118 11.44 -27.33 2.92
CA LEU A 118 12.52 -28.16 2.42
C LEU A 118 12.17 -29.61 2.83
N PRO A 119 12.23 -30.59 1.90
CA PRO A 119 12.06 -31.99 2.24
C PRO A 119 12.96 -32.32 3.43
N ARG A 120 12.45 -33.13 4.38
CA ARG A 120 13.18 -33.51 5.62
C ARG A 120 14.53 -34.23 5.38
N GLY A 121 14.98 -34.37 4.13
CA GLY A 121 16.18 -35.12 3.71
C GLY A 121 17.41 -34.29 3.30
N LEU A 122 17.42 -32.95 3.35
CA LEU A 122 18.60 -32.15 2.99
C LEU A 122 19.24 -31.44 4.19
N ARG A 123 19.37 -32.15 5.32
CA ARG A 123 20.32 -31.79 6.38
C ARG A 123 21.66 -32.46 6.11
N GLY A 124 22.40 -31.93 5.15
CA GLY A 124 23.74 -32.41 4.86
C GLY A 124 24.21 -31.98 3.48
N LEU A 125 24.69 -30.75 3.38
CA LEU A 125 25.78 -30.31 2.50
C LEU A 125 25.94 -28.79 2.65
N GLY A 126 27.16 -28.36 2.98
CA GLY A 126 27.60 -26.96 2.81
C GLY A 126 27.40 -26.04 4.02
N ARG A 127 28.40 -26.00 4.90
CA ARG A 127 28.64 -24.84 5.78
C ARG A 127 28.83 -23.60 4.90
N GLY A 128 28.13 -22.50 5.18
CA GLY A 128 28.54 -21.19 4.66
C GLY A 128 27.49 -20.21 4.18
N LEU A 129 26.24 -20.23 4.67
CA LEU A 129 25.42 -19.01 4.80
C LEU A 129 24.20 -19.32 5.68
N VAL A 130 24.41 -19.50 6.98
CA VAL A 130 23.29 -19.31 7.91
C VAL A 130 23.09 -17.81 7.95
N LEU A 131 22.25 -17.29 7.05
CA LEU A 131 21.56 -16.03 7.30
C LEU A 131 20.87 -16.24 8.64
N THR A 132 21.46 -15.70 9.70
CA THR A 132 20.84 -15.63 11.02
C THR A 132 19.51 -14.93 10.81
N VAL A 133 18.44 -15.72 10.74
CA VAL A 133 17.08 -15.22 10.74
C VAL A 133 16.93 -14.59 12.12
N SER A 134 17.02 -13.27 12.18
CA SER A 134 16.77 -12.55 13.43
C SER A 134 15.37 -12.93 13.92
N PRO A 135 15.21 -13.50 15.13
CA PRO A 135 13.96 -14.08 15.58
C PRO A 135 12.97 -13.03 16.12
N GLN A 136 12.97 -11.80 15.60
CA GLN A 136 12.03 -10.78 16.03
C GLN A 136 10.96 -10.46 14.97
N CYS A 137 9.73 -10.83 15.35
CA CYS A 137 8.42 -10.44 14.83
C CYS A 137 7.98 -11.03 13.48
N PRO A 138 6.68 -11.38 13.32
CA PRO A 138 6.04 -11.29 12.01
C PRO A 138 6.30 -9.88 11.49
N GLN A 139 7.10 -9.74 10.43
CA GLN A 139 7.70 -8.46 10.09
C GLN A 139 6.71 -7.61 9.30
N LEU A 140 6.46 -6.40 9.80
CA LEU A 140 5.82 -5.34 9.03
C LEU A 140 6.65 -5.10 7.75
N THR A 141 5.99 -4.94 6.61
CA THR A 141 6.65 -4.67 5.33
C THR A 141 5.97 -3.53 4.59
N PHE A 142 6.54 -3.07 3.48
CA PHE A 142 5.92 -1.99 2.70
C PHE A 142 4.52 -2.33 2.17
N VAL A 143 4.17 -3.62 1.97
CA VAL A 143 2.83 -3.99 1.49
C VAL A 143 1.75 -3.70 2.54
N ASP A 144 2.11 -3.71 3.83
CA ASP A 144 1.19 -3.34 4.91
C ASP A 144 0.86 -1.84 4.88
N PHE A 145 1.82 -0.99 4.50
CA PHE A 145 1.57 0.45 4.28
C PHE A 145 0.63 0.67 3.10
N LEU A 146 0.84 -0.05 1.99
CA LEU A 146 -0.06 0.01 0.83
C LEU A 146 -1.47 -0.44 1.18
N MET A 147 -1.59 -1.55 1.92
CA MET A 147 -2.88 -2.08 2.32
C MET A 147 -3.61 -1.14 3.29
N PHE A 148 -2.90 -0.59 4.28
CA PHE A 148 -3.46 0.38 5.22
C PHE A 148 -4.06 1.59 4.49
N ASP A 149 -3.33 2.18 3.53
CA ASP A 149 -3.82 3.31 2.74
C ASP A 149 -5.08 2.95 1.94
N VAL A 150 -5.08 1.83 1.22
CA VAL A 150 -6.24 1.44 0.39
C VAL A 150 -7.46 1.06 1.23
N LEU A 151 -7.27 0.40 2.37
CA LEU A 151 -8.36 0.11 3.31
C LEU A 151 -8.90 1.40 3.96
N ASP A 152 -8.03 2.36 4.32
CA ASP A 152 -8.49 3.64 4.88
C ASP A 152 -9.31 4.43 3.87
N GLN A 153 -8.87 4.50 2.61
CA GLN A 153 -9.61 5.18 1.55
C GLN A 153 -11.00 4.55 1.34
N ASN A 154 -11.09 3.22 1.36
CA ASN A 154 -12.38 2.51 1.27
C ASN A 154 -13.25 2.74 2.51
N ARG A 155 -12.67 2.80 3.70
CA ARG A 155 -13.37 3.15 4.93
C ARG A 155 -13.87 4.60 4.91
N ILE A 156 -13.12 5.53 4.33
CA ILE A 156 -13.58 6.92 4.16
C ILE A 156 -14.71 6.97 3.12
N PHE A 157 -14.66 6.14 2.08
CA PHE A 157 -15.69 6.03 1.04
C PHE A 157 -17.00 5.41 1.55
N GLU A 158 -16.89 4.31 2.29
CA GLU A 158 -17.99 3.56 2.91
C GLU A 158 -17.61 3.20 4.36
N PRO A 159 -18.02 4.00 5.36
CA PRO A 159 -17.60 3.85 6.76
C PRO A 159 -17.78 2.46 7.37
N LYS A 160 -18.78 1.71 6.90
CA LYS A 160 -19.12 0.39 7.44
C LYS A 160 -18.52 -0.77 6.67
N CYS A 161 -17.77 -0.53 5.60
CA CYS A 161 -17.30 -1.61 4.71
C CYS A 161 -16.43 -2.67 5.42
N LEU A 162 -15.75 -2.29 6.50
CA LEU A 162 -14.89 -3.20 7.28
C LEU A 162 -15.60 -3.87 8.46
N GLU A 163 -16.84 -3.49 8.81
CA GLU A 163 -17.58 -4.08 9.94
C GLU A 163 -17.67 -5.61 9.90
N PRO A 164 -17.89 -6.26 8.73
CA PRO A 164 -17.94 -7.72 8.64
C PRO A 164 -16.58 -8.42 8.82
N PHE A 165 -15.46 -7.69 8.77
CA PHE A 165 -14.11 -8.25 8.69
C PHE A 165 -13.28 -7.86 9.90
N LYS A 166 -13.48 -8.59 11.02
CA LYS A 166 -12.79 -8.29 12.28
C LYS A 166 -11.26 -8.23 12.13
N ASN A 167 -10.65 -9.17 11.43
CA ASN A 167 -9.20 -9.21 11.23
C ASN A 167 -8.66 -8.00 10.44
N LEU A 168 -9.40 -7.48 9.45
CA LEU A 168 -9.04 -6.26 8.75
C LEU A 168 -9.14 -5.03 9.66
N LYS A 169 -10.17 -4.96 10.52
CA LYS A 169 -10.26 -3.91 11.54
C LYS A 169 -9.11 -3.98 12.53
N ASP A 170 -8.82 -5.17 13.05
CA ASP A 170 -7.70 -5.40 13.95
C ASP A 170 -6.36 -5.02 13.29
N PHE A 171 -6.19 -5.27 11.99
CA PHE A 171 -5.03 -4.82 11.22
C PHE A 171 -4.95 -3.28 11.16
N MET A 172 -6.05 -2.60 10.83
CA MET A 172 -6.09 -1.13 10.77
C MET A 172 -5.75 -0.49 12.11
N ASP A 173 -6.35 -0.99 13.20
CA ASP A 173 -6.12 -0.48 14.56
C ASP A 173 -4.66 -0.69 14.97
N ARG A 174 -4.11 -1.87 14.68
CA ARG A 174 -2.72 -2.23 14.98
C ARG A 174 -1.72 -1.39 14.20
N PHE A 175 -1.96 -1.17 12.92
CA PHE A 175 -1.09 -0.34 12.08
C PHE A 175 -1.13 1.13 12.54
N GLY A 176 -2.33 1.66 12.79
CA GLY A 176 -2.53 3.03 13.28
C GLY A 176 -1.94 3.26 14.67
N ALA A 177 -1.79 2.20 15.49
CA ALA A 177 -1.18 2.25 16.82
C ALA A 177 0.36 2.18 16.82
N LEU A 178 1.02 1.94 15.67
CA LEU A 178 2.48 1.98 15.60
C LEU A 178 2.97 3.38 16.02
N GLU A 179 3.89 3.47 16.99
CA GLU A 179 4.28 4.72 17.65
C GLU A 179 4.54 5.88 16.65
N LYS A 180 5.37 5.64 15.62
CA LYS A 180 5.70 6.66 14.62
C LYS A 180 4.54 6.99 13.68
N VAL A 181 3.66 6.01 13.37
CA VAL A 181 2.45 6.23 12.56
C VAL A 181 1.44 7.04 13.36
N ALA A 182 1.16 6.65 14.60
CA ALA A 182 0.25 7.36 15.51
C ALA A 182 0.71 8.82 15.74
N ALA A 183 2.01 9.02 15.97
CA ALA A 183 2.59 10.35 16.11
C ALA A 183 2.47 11.18 14.82
N TYR A 184 2.72 10.57 13.66
CA TYR A 184 2.57 11.23 12.37
C TYR A 184 1.11 11.64 12.12
N MET A 185 0.14 10.74 12.32
CA MET A 185 -1.29 10.98 12.12
C MET A 185 -1.86 12.08 13.02
N LYS A 186 -1.21 12.38 14.16
CA LYS A 186 -1.57 13.49 15.06
C LYS A 186 -0.86 14.81 14.72
N SER A 187 0.12 14.79 13.82
CA SER A 187 0.92 15.97 13.47
C SER A 187 0.25 16.82 12.37
N SER A 188 0.60 18.09 12.29
CA SER A 188 0.15 19.00 11.21
C SER A 188 0.63 18.60 9.81
N ARG A 189 1.58 17.66 9.71
CA ARG A 189 2.06 17.12 8.43
C ARG A 189 1.12 16.08 7.84
N PHE A 190 0.26 15.46 8.65
CA PHE A 190 -0.65 14.43 8.18
C PHE A 190 -1.80 15.05 7.40
N GLN A 191 -1.96 14.59 6.15
CA GLN A 191 -3.04 15.00 5.27
C GLN A 191 -3.97 13.80 5.07
N LYS A 192 -5.18 13.89 5.65
CA LYS A 192 -6.23 12.87 5.47
C LYS A 192 -7.05 13.12 4.20
N MET A 193 -7.25 14.39 3.85
CA MET A 193 -7.98 14.87 2.68
C MET A 193 -7.19 16.02 2.04
N PRO A 194 -7.38 16.28 0.73
CA PRO A 194 -8.17 15.48 -0.22
C PRO A 194 -7.46 14.16 -0.59
N ILE A 195 -8.24 13.10 -0.86
CA ILE A 195 -7.73 11.80 -1.36
C ILE A 195 -7.36 11.88 -2.83
N ASN A 196 -8.20 12.54 -3.62
CA ASN A 196 -8.06 12.68 -5.07
C ASN A 196 -7.80 14.14 -5.45
N ASN A 197 -7.30 14.38 -6.66
CA ASN A 197 -7.11 15.74 -7.13
C ASN A 197 -8.48 16.42 -7.42
N LYS A 198 -8.43 17.73 -7.67
CA LYS A 198 -9.59 18.60 -7.86
C LYS A 198 -10.57 18.15 -8.97
N MET A 199 -10.11 17.34 -9.94
CA MET A 199 -10.93 16.86 -11.07
C MET A 199 -11.85 15.69 -10.71
N ALA A 200 -11.56 14.96 -9.62
CA ALA A 200 -12.40 13.83 -9.20
C ALA A 200 -13.78 14.30 -8.73
N LYS A 201 -14.78 13.43 -8.90
CA LYS A 201 -16.14 13.58 -8.38
C LYS A 201 -16.24 13.27 -6.89
N TRP A 202 -15.30 12.51 -6.35
CA TRP A 202 -15.25 12.19 -4.92
C TRP A 202 -13.84 12.28 -4.35
N GLY A 203 -13.74 12.71 -3.10
CA GLY A 203 -12.48 12.83 -2.34
C GLY A 203 -11.59 13.98 -2.80
N ASN A 204 -12.13 14.95 -3.53
CA ASN A 204 -11.41 16.08 -4.12
C ASN A 204 -11.32 17.33 -3.21
N LYS A 205 -11.84 17.23 -1.98
CA LYS A 205 -11.86 18.29 -0.97
C LYS A 205 -11.48 17.70 0.38
#